data_AF-A0AAW4ID79-F1
#
_entry.id   AF-A0AAW4ID79-F1
#
_cell.length_a   1.000
_cell.length_b   1.000
_cell.length_c   1.000
_cell.angle_alpha   90.00
_cell.angle_beta   90.00
_cell.angle_gamma   90.00
#
_symmetry.space_group_name_H-M   'P 1'
#
loop_
_entity.id
_entity.type
_entity.pdbx_description
1 polymer ?
#
loop_
_entity_poly.entity_id
_entity_poly.type
_entity_poly.pdbx_seq_one_letter_code
_entity_poly.pdbx_strand_id
1 'polypeptide(L)'
;MSKRQLRQPEKALGADLATEISRACTALETAIELSQEPPPEHLQASKGWLAGNALWMRALSNCEVTLFLVEKGMDGPAWSNLRMAYECLFFACALWDKPENLTRIEDNHRIEKAKQARGLLKPGVYPAMTPERKASLEKIAKGDVGAKEWKVFDAAFEVGMEYWYQMVYRGSSLAGAHATELSTNVHFEEVSEGVHSFYYGPRYDDAKFQVGFVQELLSLGLKAFKKLHQLDR
;
A
#
# COMPACT_ATOMS: atom_id res chain seq x y z
N MET A 1 -33.81 -11.88 -20.16
CA MET A 1 -32.42 -11.58 -19.73
C MET A 1 -32.17 -10.10 -19.95
N SER A 2 -32.22 -9.29 -18.89
CA SER A 2 -31.96 -7.85 -18.96
C SER A 2 -30.48 -7.63 -19.27
N LYS A 3 -30.16 -6.83 -20.30
CA LYS A 3 -28.79 -6.46 -20.64
C LYS A 3 -28.20 -5.67 -19.47
N ARG A 4 -27.15 -6.20 -18.86
CA ARG A 4 -26.38 -5.55 -17.79
C ARG A 4 -25.75 -4.27 -18.34
N GLN A 5 -26.45 -3.14 -18.23
CA GLN A 5 -25.84 -1.83 -18.41
C GLN A 5 -24.95 -1.59 -17.19
N LEU A 6 -23.64 -1.80 -17.36
CA LEU A 6 -22.66 -1.17 -16.48
C LEU A 6 -22.94 0.35 -16.56
N ARG A 7 -23.37 0.96 -15.46
CA ARG A 7 -23.65 2.41 -15.43
C ARG A 7 -22.41 3.14 -15.95
N GLN A 8 -22.60 4.09 -16.84
CA GLN A 8 -21.51 4.90 -17.40
C GLN A 8 -20.89 5.74 -16.27
N PRO A 9 -19.60 5.52 -15.92
CA PRO A 9 -18.95 6.19 -14.78
C PRO A 9 -18.88 7.72 -14.95
N GLU A 10 -18.80 8.19 -16.21
CA GLU A 10 -18.66 9.60 -16.57
C GLU A 10 -19.82 10.50 -16.12
N LYS A 11 -21.01 9.93 -15.84
CA LYS A 11 -22.17 10.70 -15.34
C LYS A 11 -22.30 10.74 -13.81
N ALA A 12 -21.45 10.01 -13.07
CA ALA A 12 -21.58 9.84 -11.62
C ALA A 12 -20.52 10.60 -10.81
N LEU A 13 -19.37 10.96 -11.39
CA LEU A 13 -18.41 11.83 -10.74
C LEU A 13 -18.94 13.27 -10.69
N GLY A 14 -19.31 13.74 -9.50
CA GLY A 14 -19.59 15.16 -9.28
C GLY A 14 -18.36 16.01 -9.63
N ALA A 15 -18.58 17.22 -10.17
CA ALA A 15 -17.50 18.13 -10.61
C ALA A 15 -16.43 18.41 -9.53
N ASP A 16 -16.84 18.38 -8.27
CA ASP A 16 -15.97 18.52 -7.10
C ASP A 16 -14.95 17.36 -6.99
N LEU A 17 -15.41 16.11 -7.08
CA LEU A 17 -14.53 14.94 -6.99
C LEU A 17 -13.56 14.85 -8.17
N ALA A 18 -14.02 15.18 -9.39
CA ALA A 18 -13.16 15.23 -10.56
C ALA A 18 -12.04 16.28 -10.40
N THR A 19 -12.35 17.42 -9.78
CA THR A 19 -11.36 18.46 -9.47
C THR A 19 -10.34 17.97 -8.44
N GLU A 20 -10.79 17.28 -7.38
CA GLU A 20 -9.90 16.72 -6.36
C GLU A 20 -8.97 15.64 -6.91
N ILE A 21 -9.49 14.75 -7.77
CA ILE A 21 -8.68 13.73 -8.46
C ILE A 21 -7.61 14.42 -9.32
N SER A 22 -8.00 15.42 -10.11
CA SER A 22 -7.05 16.17 -10.95
C SER A 22 -5.94 16.82 -10.11
N ARG A 23 -6.27 17.42 -8.97
CA ARG A 23 -5.28 17.99 -8.04
C ARG A 23 -4.33 16.92 -7.49
N ALA A 24 -4.87 15.76 -7.11
CA ALA A 24 -4.06 14.64 -6.63
C ALA A 24 -3.13 14.09 -7.71
N CYS A 25 -3.59 13.99 -8.96
CA CYS A 25 -2.75 13.61 -10.11
C CYS A 25 -1.60 14.58 -10.32
N THR A 26 -1.85 15.90 -10.33
CA THR A 26 -0.77 16.91 -10.47
C THR A 26 0.24 16.84 -9.32
N ALA A 27 -0.22 16.62 -8.08
CA ALA A 27 0.67 16.44 -6.93
C ALA A 27 1.51 15.15 -7.05
N LEU A 28 0.91 14.08 -7.58
CA LEU A 28 1.59 12.81 -7.83
C LEU A 28 2.66 12.96 -8.92
N GLU A 29 2.34 13.61 -10.04
CA GLU A 29 3.29 13.92 -11.12
C GLU A 29 4.50 14.70 -10.57
N THR A 30 4.23 15.76 -9.81
CA THR A 30 5.28 16.55 -9.13
C THR A 30 6.15 15.68 -8.23
N ALA A 31 5.54 14.76 -7.47
CA ALA A 31 6.28 13.85 -6.60
C ALA A 31 7.14 12.86 -7.38
N ILE A 32 6.64 12.33 -8.49
CA ILE A 32 7.39 11.43 -9.38
C ILE A 32 8.59 12.16 -9.97
N GLU A 33 8.41 13.37 -10.51
CA GLU A 33 9.48 14.17 -11.10
C GLU A 33 10.60 14.44 -10.09
N LEU A 34 10.25 14.92 -8.90
CA LEU A 34 11.23 15.18 -7.84
C LEU A 34 11.97 13.92 -7.38
N SER A 35 11.30 12.77 -7.39
CA SER A 35 11.88 11.49 -6.93
C SER A 35 12.83 10.85 -7.94
N GLN A 36 12.82 11.34 -9.18
CA GLN A 36 13.74 10.92 -10.24
C GLN A 36 15.04 11.74 -10.25
N GLU A 37 15.12 12.83 -9.48
CA GLU A 37 16.36 13.59 -9.33
C GLU A 37 17.45 12.71 -8.71
N PRO A 38 18.71 12.83 -9.18
CA PRO A 38 19.80 12.07 -8.62
C PRO A 38 19.99 12.43 -7.14
N PRO A 39 20.20 11.46 -6.24
CA PRO A 39 20.44 11.77 -4.85
C PRO A 39 21.72 12.60 -4.67
N PRO A 40 21.81 13.38 -3.58
CA PRO A 40 23.04 14.01 -3.14
C PRO A 40 24.19 12.99 -3.13
N GLU A 41 25.39 13.42 -3.52
CA GLU A 41 26.56 12.54 -3.68
C GLU A 41 26.82 11.66 -2.44
N HIS A 42 26.64 12.23 -1.25
CA HIS A 42 26.81 11.51 0.02
C HIS A 42 25.79 10.38 0.27
N LEU A 43 24.68 10.34 -0.46
CA LEU A 43 23.62 9.33 -0.35
C LEU A 43 23.66 8.29 -1.49
N GLN A 44 24.39 8.56 -2.58
CA GLN A 44 24.44 7.69 -3.77
C GLN A 44 24.91 6.25 -3.45
N ALA A 45 25.82 6.09 -2.48
CA ALA A 45 26.32 4.78 -2.07
C ALA A 45 25.48 4.11 -0.96
N SER A 46 24.49 4.81 -0.39
CA SER A 46 23.70 4.32 0.74
C SER A 46 22.61 3.35 0.26
N LYS A 47 22.85 2.04 0.43
CA LYS A 47 21.87 1.00 0.09
C LYS A 47 20.52 1.18 0.80
N GLY A 48 20.55 1.60 2.07
CA GLY A 48 19.32 1.83 2.85
C GLY A 48 18.52 3.00 2.30
N TRP A 49 19.19 4.08 1.93
CA TRP A 49 18.54 5.22 1.28
C TRP A 49 17.94 4.81 -0.07
N LEU A 50 18.69 4.08 -0.90
CA LEU A 50 18.21 3.59 -2.20
C LEU A 50 16.99 2.68 -2.05
N ALA A 51 16.98 1.80 -1.04
CA ALA A 51 15.82 0.98 -0.71
C ALA A 51 14.63 1.82 -0.24
N GLY A 52 14.87 2.88 0.56
CA GLY A 52 13.86 3.86 0.93
C GLY A 52 13.24 4.54 -0.29
N ASN A 53 14.07 4.97 -1.26
CA ASN A 53 13.57 5.56 -2.50
C ASN A 53 12.77 4.57 -3.35
N ALA A 54 13.20 3.31 -3.43
CA ALA A 54 12.45 2.27 -4.14
C ALA A 54 11.07 2.01 -3.49
N LEU A 55 10.98 2.03 -2.16
CA LEU A 55 9.70 1.93 -1.45
C LEU A 55 8.85 3.18 -1.66
N TRP A 56 9.45 4.36 -1.69
CA TRP A 56 8.73 5.59 -2.02
C TRP A 56 8.13 5.55 -3.42
N MET A 57 8.91 5.15 -4.44
CA MET A 57 8.39 4.95 -5.80
C MET A 57 7.25 3.93 -5.83
N ARG A 58 7.35 2.85 -5.04
CA ARG A 58 6.25 1.90 -4.88
C ARG A 58 5.01 2.53 -4.22
N ALA A 59 5.18 3.44 -3.26
CA ALA A 59 4.08 4.20 -2.67
C ALA A 59 3.38 5.07 -3.74
N LEU A 60 4.16 5.80 -4.54
CA LEU A 60 3.65 6.63 -5.64
C LEU A 60 2.86 5.80 -6.67
N SER A 61 3.37 4.63 -7.09
CA SER A 61 2.63 3.74 -7.98
C SER A 61 1.31 3.24 -7.37
N ASN A 62 1.28 2.99 -6.05
CA ASN A 62 0.02 2.60 -5.38
C ASN A 62 -0.95 3.80 -5.27
N CYS A 63 -0.46 5.04 -5.15
CA CYS A 63 -1.29 6.23 -5.26
C CYS A 63 -1.91 6.38 -6.65
N GLU A 64 -1.12 6.19 -7.71
CA GLU A 64 -1.60 6.19 -9.10
C GLU A 64 -2.73 5.17 -9.30
N VAL A 65 -2.49 3.92 -8.88
CA VAL A 65 -3.48 2.85 -8.97
C VAL A 65 -4.72 3.17 -8.12
N THR A 66 -4.56 3.75 -6.94
CA THR A 66 -5.69 4.17 -6.09
C THR A 66 -6.55 5.21 -6.80
N LEU A 67 -5.95 6.25 -7.39
CA LEU A 67 -6.68 7.28 -8.13
C LEU A 67 -7.40 6.69 -9.34
N PHE A 68 -6.74 5.81 -10.10
CA PHE A 68 -7.37 5.10 -11.22
C PHE A 68 -8.57 4.26 -10.77
N LEU A 69 -8.45 3.53 -9.65
CA LEU A 69 -9.56 2.72 -9.12
C LEU A 69 -10.72 3.59 -8.64
N VAL A 70 -10.42 4.72 -7.99
CA VAL A 70 -11.43 5.72 -7.60
C VAL A 70 -12.19 6.23 -8.81
N GLU A 71 -11.49 6.59 -9.90
CA GLU A 71 -12.14 7.05 -11.14
C GLU A 71 -13.07 6.00 -11.77
N LYS A 72 -12.81 4.71 -11.53
CA LYS A 72 -13.67 3.60 -11.99
C LYS A 72 -14.75 3.21 -10.99
N GLY A 73 -14.81 3.87 -9.84
CA GLY A 73 -15.72 3.57 -8.74
C GLY A 73 -15.44 2.21 -8.08
N MET A 74 -14.17 1.85 -7.97
CA MET A 74 -13.71 0.59 -7.36
C MET A 74 -13.22 0.82 -5.94
N ASP A 75 -14.11 1.29 -5.06
CA ASP A 75 -13.79 1.72 -3.69
C ASP A 75 -13.04 0.65 -2.87
N GLY A 76 -13.53 -0.60 -2.83
CA GLY A 76 -12.87 -1.68 -2.06
C GLY A 76 -11.42 -1.94 -2.49
N PRO A 77 -11.15 -2.19 -3.78
CA PRO A 77 -9.79 -2.31 -4.30
C PRO A 77 -8.92 -1.05 -4.10
N ALA A 78 -9.50 0.15 -4.14
CA ALA A 78 -8.78 1.39 -3.88
C ALA A 78 -8.25 1.43 -2.42
N TRP A 79 -9.04 1.02 -1.43
CA TRP A 79 -8.57 0.89 -0.04
C TRP A 79 -7.37 -0.06 0.10
N SER A 80 -7.38 -1.19 -0.62
CA SER A 80 -6.25 -2.14 -0.59
C SER A 80 -4.94 -1.52 -1.08
N ASN A 81 -5.00 -0.72 -2.15
CA ASN A 81 -3.82 -0.04 -2.69
C ASN A 81 -3.36 1.10 -1.79
N LEU A 82 -4.30 1.86 -1.21
CA LEU A 82 -3.98 2.91 -0.26
C LEU A 82 -3.25 2.37 0.98
N ARG A 83 -3.66 1.20 1.49
CA ARG A 83 -2.94 0.49 2.57
C ARG A 83 -1.48 0.27 2.21
N MET A 84 -1.23 -0.28 1.02
CA MET A 84 0.10 -0.59 0.52
C MET A 84 0.94 0.68 0.32
N ALA A 85 0.32 1.77 -0.15
CA ALA A 85 0.97 3.06 -0.30
C ALA A 85 1.50 3.59 1.04
N TYR A 86 0.67 3.59 2.08
CA TYR A 86 1.07 4.03 3.42
C TYR A 86 2.12 3.11 4.07
N GLU A 87 1.99 1.79 3.90
CA GLU A 87 3.02 0.85 4.36
C GLU A 87 4.39 1.16 3.76
N CYS A 88 4.42 1.40 2.44
CA CYS A 88 5.64 1.76 1.74
C CYS A 88 6.17 3.13 2.18
N LEU A 89 5.31 4.12 2.40
CA LEU A 89 5.70 5.43 2.93
C LEU A 89 6.38 5.31 4.30
N PHE A 90 5.82 4.52 5.23
CA PHE A 90 6.39 4.39 6.58
C PHE A 90 7.80 3.80 6.54
N PHE A 91 8.00 2.73 5.79
CA PHE A 91 9.32 2.14 5.64
C PHE A 91 10.28 3.03 4.83
N ALA A 92 9.81 3.73 3.80
CA ALA A 92 10.62 4.68 3.05
C ALA A 92 11.18 5.77 3.97
N CYS A 93 10.29 6.43 4.72
CA CYS A 93 10.66 7.45 5.70
C CYS A 93 11.61 6.91 6.77
N ALA A 94 11.38 5.70 7.29
CA ALA A 94 12.24 5.12 8.32
C ALA A 94 13.64 4.76 7.81
N LEU A 95 13.75 4.31 6.55
CA LEU A 95 15.04 4.05 5.90
C LEU A 95 15.77 5.32 5.52
N TRP A 96 15.04 6.38 5.19
CA TRP A 96 15.65 7.68 4.96
C TRP A 96 16.18 8.32 6.24
N ASP A 97 15.46 8.18 7.36
CA ASP A 97 15.92 8.65 8.68
C ASP A 97 17.13 7.84 9.17
N LYS A 98 17.09 6.51 9.00
CA LYS A 98 18.13 5.57 9.45
C LYS A 98 18.41 4.49 8.39
N PRO A 99 19.31 4.74 7.42
CA PRO A 99 19.62 3.79 6.35
C PRO A 99 20.09 2.41 6.82
N GLU A 100 20.69 2.32 8.00
CA GLU A 100 21.11 1.06 8.64
C GLU A 100 19.95 0.10 8.94
N ASN A 101 18.71 0.62 9.02
CA ASN A 101 17.50 -0.20 9.17
C ASN A 101 17.23 -1.11 7.95
N LEU A 102 17.97 -0.98 6.84
CA LEU A 102 17.86 -1.91 5.70
C LEU A 102 18.00 -3.37 6.13
N THR A 103 18.90 -3.64 7.08
CA THR A 103 19.10 -4.99 7.64
C THR A 103 17.81 -5.60 8.18
N ARG A 104 16.91 -4.77 8.75
CA ARG A 104 15.62 -5.21 9.28
C ARG A 104 14.62 -5.56 8.17
N ILE A 105 14.69 -4.90 7.01
CA ILE A 105 13.91 -5.29 5.82
C ILE A 105 14.42 -6.61 5.26
N GLU A 106 15.75 -6.79 5.21
CA GLU A 106 16.37 -8.05 4.79
C GLU A 106 16.00 -9.20 5.73
N ASP A 107 15.95 -8.95 7.04
CA ASP A 107 15.45 -9.87 8.06
C ASP A 107 13.98 -10.23 7.81
N ASN A 108 13.10 -9.24 7.63
CA ASN A 108 11.70 -9.49 7.31
C ASN A 108 11.52 -10.36 6.07
N HIS A 109 12.29 -10.12 5.01
CA HIS A 109 12.26 -10.93 3.79
C HIS A 109 12.65 -12.39 4.04
N ARG A 110 13.68 -12.62 4.86
CA ARG A 110 14.09 -13.98 5.26
C ARG A 110 13.00 -14.65 6.09
N ILE A 111 12.39 -13.91 7.02
CA ILE A 111 11.31 -14.39 7.90
C ILE A 111 10.11 -14.82 7.05
N GLU A 112 9.67 -13.99 6.10
CA GLU A 112 8.54 -14.31 5.21
C GLU A 112 8.82 -15.50 4.31
N LYS A 113 10.04 -15.61 3.76
CA LYS A 113 10.46 -16.81 3.01
C LYS A 113 10.44 -18.07 3.87
N ALA A 114 10.91 -17.98 5.12
CA ALA A 114 10.88 -19.10 6.05
C ALA A 114 9.45 -19.48 6.43
N LYS A 115 8.56 -18.51 6.67
CA LYS A 115 7.12 -18.73 6.92
C LYS A 115 6.47 -19.45 5.73
N GLN A 116 6.71 -18.99 4.51
CA GLN A 116 6.20 -19.62 3.29
C GLN A 116 6.73 -21.06 3.13
N ALA A 117 8.04 -21.27 3.29
CA ALA A 117 8.65 -22.59 3.17
C ALA A 117 8.09 -23.59 4.19
N ARG A 118 7.95 -23.18 5.46
CA ARG A 118 7.32 -23.99 6.51
C ARG A 118 5.87 -24.33 6.17
N GLY A 119 5.13 -23.38 5.59
CA GLY A 119 3.76 -23.61 5.11
C GLY A 119 3.70 -24.69 4.04
N LEU A 120 4.56 -24.62 3.02
CA LEU A 120 4.62 -25.58 1.91
C LEU A 120 5.09 -26.98 2.32
N LEU A 121 5.92 -27.08 3.36
CA LEU A 121 6.41 -28.35 3.91
C LEU A 121 5.37 -29.09 4.75
N LYS A 122 4.23 -28.48 5.08
CA LYS A 122 3.16 -29.17 5.82
C LYS A 122 2.61 -30.35 5.01
N PRO A 123 2.27 -31.47 5.66
CA PRO A 123 1.68 -32.63 4.98
C PRO A 123 0.45 -32.24 4.14
N GLY A 124 0.40 -32.70 2.89
CA GLY A 124 -0.72 -32.48 1.98
C GLY A 124 -0.78 -31.11 1.30
N VAL A 125 0.05 -30.14 1.68
CA VAL A 125 0.04 -28.79 1.06
C VAL A 125 0.66 -28.79 -0.32
N TYR A 126 1.78 -29.50 -0.51
CA TYR A 126 2.39 -29.67 -1.83
C TYR A 126 2.49 -31.17 -2.18
N PRO A 127 1.43 -31.75 -2.80
CA PRO A 127 1.32 -33.18 -3.03
C PRO A 127 2.34 -33.75 -4.02
N ALA A 128 2.90 -32.92 -4.91
CA ALA A 128 3.89 -33.31 -5.93
C ALA A 128 5.28 -32.73 -5.65
N MET A 129 5.70 -32.67 -4.38
CA MET A 129 7.01 -32.15 -3.99
C MET A 129 8.12 -33.16 -4.30
N THR A 130 9.05 -32.78 -5.17
CA THR A 130 10.25 -33.60 -5.42
C THR A 130 11.21 -33.56 -4.22
N PRO A 131 12.06 -34.57 -4.02
CA PRO A 131 13.05 -34.57 -2.93
C PRO A 131 13.97 -33.33 -2.95
N GLU A 132 14.36 -32.85 -4.13
CA GLU A 132 15.25 -31.69 -4.29
C GLU A 132 14.55 -30.40 -3.86
N ARG A 133 13.27 -30.24 -4.22
CA ARG A 133 12.45 -29.10 -3.79
C ARG A 133 12.22 -29.13 -2.29
N LYS A 134 11.98 -30.32 -1.73
CA LYS A 134 11.85 -30.52 -0.28
C LYS A 134 13.13 -30.08 0.44
N ALA A 135 14.29 -30.55 0.00
CA ALA A 135 15.58 -30.17 0.59
C ALA A 135 15.84 -28.65 0.50
N SER A 136 15.48 -28.02 -0.62
CA SER A 136 15.59 -26.56 -0.79
C SER A 136 14.68 -25.80 0.19
N LEU A 137 13.42 -26.19 0.31
CA LEU A 137 12.48 -25.58 1.24
C LEU A 137 12.89 -25.80 2.70
N GLU A 138 13.41 -26.98 3.05
CA GLU A 138 13.92 -27.26 4.40
C GLU A 138 15.11 -26.37 4.74
N LYS A 139 16.00 -26.09 3.78
CA LYS A 139 17.10 -25.14 3.96
C LYS A 139 16.58 -23.72 4.22
N ILE A 140 15.59 -23.27 3.46
CA ILE A 140 14.96 -21.94 3.64
C ILE A 140 14.24 -21.86 4.98
N ALA A 141 13.49 -22.89 5.37
CA ALA A 141 12.72 -22.95 6.61
C ALA A 141 13.59 -22.88 7.88
N LYS A 142 14.84 -23.33 7.79
CA LYS A 142 15.85 -23.25 8.85
C LYS A 142 16.56 -21.89 8.92
N GLY A 143 16.38 -21.03 7.91
CA GLY A 143 17.16 -19.82 7.69
C GLY A 143 16.99 -18.67 8.70
N ASP A 144 16.07 -18.78 9.67
CA ASP A 144 15.85 -17.73 10.67
C ASP A 144 15.49 -18.30 12.05
N VAL A 145 16.48 -18.28 12.94
CA VAL A 145 16.32 -18.54 14.36
C VAL A 145 16.90 -17.33 15.12
N GLY A 146 16.14 -16.22 15.20
CA GLY A 146 16.49 -15.13 16.13
C GLY A 146 16.13 -13.71 15.72
N ALA A 147 15.93 -13.40 14.43
CA ALA A 147 15.58 -12.04 14.02
C ALA A 147 14.13 -11.69 14.40
N LYS A 148 13.92 -10.48 14.94
CA LYS A 148 12.59 -9.96 15.26
C LYS A 148 12.06 -9.22 14.04
N GLU A 149 10.84 -9.58 13.62
CA GLU A 149 10.12 -8.90 12.54
C GLU A 149 9.99 -7.40 12.83
N TRP A 150 10.40 -6.56 11.88
CA TRP A 150 10.19 -5.12 11.89
C TRP A 150 8.80 -4.81 11.35
N LYS A 151 7.86 -4.54 12.26
CA LYS A 151 6.46 -4.38 11.89
C LYS A 151 6.23 -3.00 11.27
N VAL A 152 5.18 -2.89 10.45
CA VAL A 152 4.72 -1.63 9.87
C VAL A 152 4.47 -0.56 10.96
N PHE A 153 3.91 -0.97 12.10
CA PHE A 153 3.72 -0.08 13.25
C PHE A 153 5.04 0.48 13.77
N ASP A 154 6.07 -0.35 13.90
CA ASP A 154 7.37 0.07 14.40
C ASP A 154 7.97 1.14 13.47
N ALA A 155 7.92 0.92 12.15
CA ALA A 155 8.39 1.89 11.17
C ALA A 155 7.61 3.21 11.24
N ALA A 156 6.28 3.16 11.31
CA ALA A 156 5.44 4.36 11.43
C ALA A 156 5.72 5.13 12.74
N PHE A 157 5.85 4.42 13.86
CA PHE A 157 6.16 5.00 15.16
C PHE A 157 7.53 5.68 15.18
N GLU A 158 8.56 5.03 14.62
CA GLU A 158 9.92 5.55 14.53
C GLU A 158 10.01 6.91 13.81
N VAL A 159 9.11 7.17 12.86
CA VAL A 159 9.05 8.44 12.10
C VAL A 159 7.88 9.35 12.50
N GLY A 160 7.23 9.09 13.63
CA GLY A 160 6.16 9.94 14.17
C GLY A 160 4.86 9.92 13.36
N MET A 161 4.60 8.87 12.59
CA MET A 161 3.41 8.68 11.75
C MET A 161 2.38 7.72 12.35
N GLU A 162 2.35 7.56 13.69
CA GLU A 162 1.43 6.66 14.38
C GLU A 162 -0.05 6.97 14.08
N TYR A 163 -0.42 8.26 14.01
CA TYR A 163 -1.77 8.66 13.63
C TYR A 163 -2.20 8.06 12.28
N TRP A 164 -1.33 8.16 11.27
CA TRP A 164 -1.59 7.65 9.92
C TRP A 164 -1.61 6.12 9.88
N TYR A 165 -0.83 5.46 10.72
CA TYR A 165 -0.92 4.02 10.90
C TYR A 165 -2.30 3.61 11.44
N GLN A 166 -2.76 4.24 12.53
CA GLN A 166 -4.04 3.88 13.15
C GLN A 166 -5.23 4.25 12.27
N MET A 167 -5.19 5.43 11.63
CA MET A 167 -6.25 5.88 10.77
C MET A 167 -6.25 5.12 9.45
N VAL A 168 -5.22 5.31 8.63
CA VAL A 168 -5.26 4.87 7.24
C VAL A 168 -4.84 3.41 7.11
N TYR A 169 -3.69 3.01 7.63
CA TYR A 169 -3.20 1.64 7.44
C TYR A 169 -4.15 0.59 8.04
N ARG A 170 -4.59 0.80 9.29
CA ARG A 170 -5.53 -0.12 9.94
C ARG A 170 -6.94 -0.02 9.33
N GLY A 171 -7.45 1.18 9.07
CA GLY A 171 -8.76 1.37 8.45
C GLY A 171 -8.86 0.71 7.08
N SER A 172 -7.90 0.99 6.20
CA SER A 172 -7.83 0.39 4.85
C SER A 172 -7.61 -1.13 4.87
N SER A 173 -6.92 -1.66 5.89
CA SER A 173 -6.80 -3.10 6.10
C SER A 173 -8.16 -3.75 6.33
N LEU A 174 -9.02 -3.12 7.10
CA LEU A 174 -10.38 -3.59 7.36
C LEU A 174 -11.29 -3.38 6.13
N ALA A 175 -11.22 -2.20 5.51
CA ALA A 175 -12.13 -1.81 4.43
C ALA A 175 -11.83 -2.45 3.07
N GLY A 176 -10.60 -2.89 2.81
CA GLY A 176 -10.24 -3.44 1.49
C GLY A 176 -9.29 -4.65 1.53
N ALA A 177 -8.27 -4.65 2.39
CA ALA A 177 -7.19 -5.64 2.25
C ALA A 177 -7.48 -7.01 2.90
N HIS A 178 -8.37 -7.05 3.88
CA HIS A 178 -8.82 -8.26 4.54
C HIS A 178 -10.28 -8.54 4.20
N ALA A 179 -10.63 -9.82 4.09
CA ALA A 179 -12.01 -10.27 3.93
C ALA A 179 -12.79 -10.11 5.25
N THR A 180 -13.03 -8.87 5.65
CA THR A 180 -13.87 -8.51 6.80
C THR A 180 -15.30 -8.21 6.36
N GLU A 181 -16.26 -8.21 7.28
CA GLU A 181 -17.62 -7.75 6.99
C GLU A 181 -17.65 -6.32 6.43
N LEU A 182 -16.82 -5.41 6.96
CA LEU A 182 -16.71 -4.05 6.42
C LEU A 182 -16.31 -4.04 4.94
N SER A 183 -15.37 -4.91 4.54
CA SER A 183 -14.92 -4.99 3.14
C SER A 183 -16.00 -5.47 2.16
N THR A 184 -17.07 -6.10 2.66
CA THR A 184 -18.18 -6.57 1.82
C THR A 184 -19.36 -5.60 1.78
N ASN A 185 -19.40 -4.59 2.67
CA ASN A 185 -20.49 -3.62 2.76
C ASN A 185 -20.77 -2.89 1.43
N VAL A 186 -19.74 -2.63 0.63
CA VAL A 186 -19.85 -2.00 -0.70
C VAL A 186 -20.72 -2.80 -1.69
N HIS A 187 -20.96 -4.08 -1.41
CA HIS A 187 -21.78 -4.99 -2.22
C HIS A 187 -23.22 -5.11 -1.76
N PHE A 188 -23.62 -4.41 -0.69
CA PHE A 188 -25.02 -4.38 -0.25
C PHE A 188 -25.68 -3.06 -0.66
N GLU A 189 -26.94 -3.14 -1.06
CA GLU A 189 -27.81 -1.97 -1.31
C GLU A 189 -29.12 -2.20 -0.58
N GLU A 190 -29.47 -1.32 0.36
CA GLU A 190 -30.77 -1.37 1.02
C GLU A 190 -31.85 -0.95 0.03
N VAL A 191 -32.78 -1.86 -0.28
CA VAL A 191 -33.88 -1.63 -1.24
C VAL A 191 -35.19 -1.28 -0.55
N SER A 192 -35.32 -1.64 0.72
CA SER A 192 -36.36 -1.22 1.66
C SER A 192 -35.85 -1.49 3.08
N GLU A 193 -36.49 -0.95 4.11
CA GLU A 193 -36.08 -1.10 5.50
C GLU A 193 -35.73 -2.56 5.86
N GLY A 194 -34.45 -2.81 6.15
CA GLY A 194 -33.92 -4.13 6.52
C GLY A 194 -33.77 -5.16 5.38
N VAL A 195 -34.13 -4.80 4.15
CA VAL A 195 -34.00 -5.67 2.97
C VAL A 195 -32.85 -5.19 2.11
N HIS A 196 -31.85 -6.06 1.97
CA HIS A 196 -30.64 -5.78 1.19
C HIS A 196 -30.65 -6.58 -0.12
N SER A 197 -30.14 -5.97 -1.18
CA SER A 197 -29.81 -6.63 -2.43
C SER A 197 -28.30 -6.62 -2.67
N PHE A 198 -27.81 -7.56 -3.47
CA PHE A 198 -26.41 -7.56 -3.87
C PHE A 198 -26.17 -6.64 -5.05
N TYR A 199 -25.17 -5.78 -4.92
CA TYR A 199 -24.71 -4.86 -5.95
C TYR A 199 -23.27 -5.16 -6.35
N TYR A 200 -23.04 -5.20 -7.67
CA TYR A 200 -21.70 -5.28 -8.25
C TYR A 200 -21.60 -4.31 -9.42
N GLY A 201 -20.94 -3.19 -9.18
CA GLY A 201 -20.71 -2.10 -10.13
C GLY A 201 -19.97 -0.93 -9.47
N PRO A 202 -19.81 0.19 -10.18
CA PRO A 202 -19.13 1.37 -9.64
C PRO A 202 -19.85 1.98 -8.43
N ARG A 203 -19.10 2.23 -7.34
CA ARG A 203 -19.47 3.01 -6.15
C ARG A 203 -18.46 4.14 -5.98
N TYR A 204 -18.86 5.25 -5.38
CA TYR A 204 -17.99 6.41 -5.12
C TYR A 204 -18.19 6.94 -3.70
N ASP A 205 -18.65 6.06 -2.81
CA ASP A 205 -19.08 6.44 -1.46
C ASP A 205 -17.86 6.90 -0.64
N ASP A 206 -16.71 6.25 -0.88
CA ASP A 206 -15.44 6.52 -0.20
C ASP A 206 -14.46 7.37 -1.02
N ALA A 207 -14.79 7.66 -2.28
CA ALA A 207 -13.88 8.27 -3.25
C ALA A 207 -13.19 9.54 -2.73
N LYS A 208 -13.92 10.43 -2.05
CA LYS A 208 -13.37 11.67 -1.49
C LYS A 208 -12.32 11.40 -0.40
N PHE A 209 -12.59 10.45 0.49
CA PHE A 209 -11.63 10.08 1.55
C PHE A 209 -10.38 9.45 0.95
N GLN A 210 -10.55 8.57 -0.03
CA GLN A 210 -9.43 7.90 -0.69
C GLN A 210 -8.51 8.90 -1.40
N VAL A 211 -9.08 9.86 -2.14
CA VAL A 211 -8.31 10.94 -2.79
C VAL A 211 -7.63 11.83 -1.75
N GLY A 212 -8.33 12.22 -0.68
CA GLY A 212 -7.75 13.01 0.41
C GLY A 212 -6.56 12.30 1.06
N PHE A 213 -6.66 11.00 1.32
CA PHE A 213 -5.55 10.23 1.88
C PHE A 213 -4.37 10.06 0.92
N VAL A 214 -4.60 10.04 -0.40
CA VAL A 214 -3.52 10.12 -1.39
C VAL A 214 -2.81 11.47 -1.30
N GLN A 215 -3.55 12.57 -1.24
CA GLN A 215 -2.97 13.91 -1.11
C GLN A 215 -2.14 14.06 0.18
N GLU A 216 -2.63 13.56 1.30
CA GLU A 216 -1.90 13.55 2.58
C GLU A 216 -0.63 12.71 2.52
N LEU A 217 -0.69 11.51 1.91
CA LEU A 217 0.48 10.67 1.70
C LEU A 217 1.55 11.39 0.88
N LEU A 218 1.16 12.02 -0.22
CA LEU A 218 2.08 12.78 -1.09
C LEU A 218 2.72 13.94 -0.32
N SER A 219 1.92 14.69 0.44
CA SER A 219 2.40 15.77 1.30
C SER A 219 3.44 15.29 2.33
N LEU A 220 3.14 14.20 3.04
CA LEU A 220 4.03 13.60 4.04
C LEU A 220 5.34 13.11 3.41
N GLY A 221 5.25 12.37 2.31
CA GLY A 221 6.40 11.80 1.62
C GLY A 221 7.30 12.88 1.02
N LEU A 222 6.72 13.89 0.36
CA LEU A 222 7.48 15.02 -0.17
C LEU A 222 8.16 15.84 0.93
N LYS A 223 7.48 16.07 2.05
CA LYS A 223 8.08 16.76 3.20
C LYS A 223 9.29 16.00 3.73
N ALA A 224 9.19 14.67 3.87
CA ALA A 224 10.31 13.84 4.29
C ALA A 224 11.45 13.87 3.26
N PHE A 225 11.13 13.70 1.97
CA PHE A 225 12.09 13.71 0.87
C PHE A 225 12.86 15.03 0.79
N LYS A 226 12.18 16.17 0.81
CA LYS A 226 12.79 17.51 0.72
C LYS A 226 13.72 17.81 1.89
N LYS A 227 13.33 17.44 3.12
CA LYS A 227 14.16 17.60 4.32
C LYS A 227 15.54 16.96 4.15
N LEU A 228 15.60 15.79 3.51
CA LEU A 228 16.85 15.04 3.30
C LEU A 228 17.71 15.64 2.19
N HIS A 229 17.07 16.16 1.14
CA HIS A 229 17.76 16.79 0.01
C HIS A 229 18.16 18.25 0.28
N GLN A 230 17.80 18.80 1.46
CA GLN A 230 17.99 20.22 1.80
C GLN A 230 17.37 21.16 0.75
N LEU A 231 16.27 20.72 0.11
CA LEU A 231 15.57 21.48 -0.92
C LEU A 231 14.67 22.57 -0.32
N ASP A 232 14.52 22.59 1.01
CA ASP A 232 13.95 23.72 1.74
C ASP A 232 15.03 24.80 1.93
N ARG A 233 15.27 25.60 0.89
CA ARG A 233 15.92 26.91 0.98
C ARG A 233 14.94 28.02 0.60
#